data_AF-A0A060CNL4-F1
#
_entry.id   AF-A0A060CNL4-F1
#
_cell.length_a   1.000
_cell.length_b   1.000
_cell.length_c   1.000
_cell.angle_alpha   90.00
_cell.angle_beta   90.00
_cell.angle_gamma   90.00
#
_symmetry.space_group_name_H-M   'P 1'
#
loop_
_entity.id
_entity.type
_entity.pdbx_description
1 polymer ?
#
loop_
_entity_poly.entity_id
_entity_poly.type
_entity_poly.pdbx_seq_one_letter_code
_entity_poly.pdbx_strand_id
1 'polypeptide(L)'
;PLRRRRLAPAPLARGDWQLLPFILSPRSGLDALGRMKMVDNLRRSLVSPAWIAASVLGWISLPAPAAMLWQLALLVTLFFMPIMNFQAGLFPSEKGVSTSRHLGRIANDVAGHLQETGLRLCFMAHQAATMVDAIIRTLWRLAVTRRSLLEWRTAGQVQA
;
A
#
# COMPACT_ATOMS: atom_id res chain seq x y z
N PRO A 1 25.58 -22.35 -12.29
CA PRO A 1 25.69 -20.93 -11.85
C PRO A 1 24.31 -20.36 -11.47
N LEU A 2 24.07 -20.28 -10.15
CA LEU A 2 22.81 -19.92 -9.50
C LEU A 2 22.43 -18.45 -9.75
N ARG A 3 21.59 -18.17 -10.73
CA ARG A 3 20.90 -16.87 -10.81
C ARG A 3 19.75 -16.90 -9.82
N ARG A 4 20.06 -16.65 -8.54
CA ARG A 4 19.07 -16.29 -7.52
C ARG A 4 18.29 -15.08 -8.03
N ARG A 5 17.14 -15.32 -8.67
CA ARG A 5 16.09 -14.32 -8.83
C ARG A 5 15.67 -13.96 -7.41
N ARG A 6 16.31 -12.91 -6.87
CA ARG A 6 15.84 -12.26 -5.65
C ARG A 6 14.40 -11.86 -5.95
N LEU A 7 13.47 -12.54 -5.29
CA LEU A 7 12.11 -12.09 -5.05
C LEU A 7 12.24 -10.79 -4.25
N ALA A 8 12.62 -9.70 -4.92
CA ALA A 8 12.47 -8.38 -4.36
C ALA A 8 10.97 -8.12 -4.35
N PRO A 9 10.32 -7.83 -3.23
CA PRO A 9 8.87 -7.61 -3.16
C PRO A 9 8.38 -6.33 -3.89
N ALA A 10 9.24 -5.63 -4.63
CA ALA A 10 8.96 -4.32 -5.23
C ALA A 10 9.12 -4.22 -6.77
N PRO A 11 8.71 -5.19 -7.60
CA PRO A 11 8.68 -4.99 -9.06
C PRO A 11 7.53 -4.06 -9.48
N LEU A 12 6.40 -4.09 -8.77
CA LEU A 12 5.21 -3.26 -9.05
C LEU A 12 5.48 -1.78 -8.80
N ALA A 13 6.01 -1.43 -7.62
CA ALA A 13 6.38 -0.04 -7.31
C ALA A 13 7.40 0.53 -8.31
N ARG A 14 8.34 -0.28 -8.82
CA ARG A 14 9.26 0.20 -9.86
C ARG A 14 8.54 0.57 -11.17
N GLY A 15 7.59 -0.27 -11.59
CA GLY A 15 6.77 0.00 -12.78
C GLY A 15 5.89 1.24 -12.63
N ASP A 16 5.26 1.41 -11.47
CA ASP A 16 4.39 2.56 -11.20
C ASP A 16 5.18 3.89 -11.22
N TRP A 17 6.37 3.92 -10.60
CA TRP A 17 7.21 5.12 -10.54
C TRP A 17 7.90 5.46 -11.86
N GLN A 18 8.03 4.51 -12.79
CA GLN A 18 8.49 4.80 -14.16
C GLN A 18 7.47 5.63 -14.95
N LEU A 19 6.21 5.68 -14.52
CA LEU A 19 5.16 6.44 -15.18
C LEU A 19 5.17 7.94 -14.81
N LEU A 20 5.99 8.36 -13.84
CA LEU A 20 6.11 9.74 -13.37
C LEU A 20 6.28 10.78 -14.51
N PRO A 21 7.11 10.55 -15.55
CA PRO A 21 7.25 11.50 -16.65
C PRO A 21 5.95 11.75 -17.42
N PHE A 22 5.10 10.73 -17.55
CA PHE A 22 3.80 10.86 -18.22
C PHE A 22 2.77 11.59 -17.35
N ILE A 23 2.83 11.37 -16.03
CA ILE A 23 1.99 12.06 -15.03
C ILE A 23 2.37 13.54 -14.88
N LEU A 24 3.64 13.90 -15.09
CA LEU A 24 4.10 15.29 -14.97
C LEU A 24 4.07 16.03 -16.32
N SER A 25 4.11 15.31 -17.44
CA SER A 25 4.03 15.92 -18.77
C SER A 25 2.58 16.31 -19.10
N PRO A 26 2.30 17.59 -19.43
CA PRO A 26 1.00 18.00 -19.97
C PRO A 26 0.75 17.46 -21.38
N ARG A 27 1.82 17.08 -22.09
CA ARG A 27 1.80 16.60 -23.48
C ARG A 27 1.69 15.08 -23.60
N SER A 28 1.45 14.36 -22.51
CA SER A 28 1.41 12.89 -22.50
C SER A 28 0.17 12.29 -23.17
N GLY A 29 -0.81 13.11 -23.57
CA GLY A 29 -2.06 12.64 -24.18
C GLY A 29 -2.96 11.86 -23.22
N LEU A 30 -2.62 11.81 -21.93
CA LEU A 30 -3.40 11.14 -20.90
C LEU A 30 -4.65 11.96 -20.56
N ASP A 31 -5.80 11.28 -20.53
CA ASP A 31 -7.03 11.83 -19.97
C ASP A 31 -6.89 12.06 -18.46
N ALA A 32 -7.80 12.88 -17.91
CA ALA A 32 -7.77 13.22 -16.49
C ALA A 32 -7.96 11.98 -15.59
N LEU A 33 -8.79 11.03 -16.02
CA LEU A 33 -9.09 9.81 -15.27
C LEU A 33 -7.88 8.86 -15.22
N GLY A 34 -7.19 8.65 -16.34
CA GLY A 34 -5.97 7.86 -16.40
C GLY A 34 -4.87 8.45 -15.53
N ARG A 35 -4.68 9.77 -15.58
CA ARG A 35 -3.72 10.48 -14.71
C ARG A 35 -4.06 10.30 -13.24
N MET A 36 -5.34 10.40 -12.86
CA MET A 36 -5.79 10.22 -11.48
C MET A 36 -5.55 8.78 -10.98
N LYS A 37 -5.80 7.76 -11.81
CA LYS A 37 -5.50 6.36 -11.47
C LYS A 37 -4.00 6.14 -11.23
N MET A 38 -3.16 6.71 -12.08
CA MET A 38 -1.70 6.59 -11.94
C MET A 38 -1.20 7.29 -10.67
N VAL A 39 -1.75 8.46 -10.33
CA VAL A 39 -1.47 9.15 -9.07
C VAL A 39 -1.93 8.32 -7.86
N ASP A 40 -3.11 7.68 -7.92
CA ASP A 40 -3.57 6.81 -6.83
C ASP A 40 -2.63 5.60 -6.62
N ASN A 41 -2.14 4.99 -7.70
CA ASN A 41 -1.16 3.89 -7.58
C ASN A 41 0.13 4.35 -6.88
N LEU A 42 0.67 5.51 -7.25
CA LEU A 42 1.84 6.08 -6.57
C LEU A 42 1.55 6.39 -5.11
N ARG A 43 0.40 7.01 -4.83
CA ARG A 43 -0.06 7.28 -3.46
C ARG A 43 -0.09 6.00 -2.64
N ARG A 44 -0.71 4.92 -3.14
CA ARG A 44 -0.78 3.62 -2.44
C ARG A 44 0.61 3.08 -2.10
N SER A 45 1.56 3.23 -3.03
CA SER A 45 2.95 2.82 -2.81
C SER A 45 3.67 3.63 -1.71
N LEU A 46 3.22 4.87 -1.47
CA LEU A 46 3.76 5.77 -0.44
C LEU A 46 3.10 5.64 0.92
N VAL A 47 1.91 5.04 1.01
CA VAL A 47 1.18 4.92 2.29
C VAL A 47 2.04 4.24 3.34
N SER A 48 2.62 3.06 3.05
CA SER A 48 3.40 2.32 4.05
C SER A 48 4.65 3.08 4.51
N PRO A 49 5.51 3.62 3.61
CA PRO A 49 6.65 4.44 4.01
C PRO A 49 6.25 5.71 4.77
N ALA A 50 5.23 6.43 4.32
CA ALA A 50 4.80 7.68 4.94
C ALA A 50 4.24 7.46 6.34
N TRP A 51 3.48 6.38 6.55
CA TRP A 51 2.94 6.03 7.86
C TRP A 51 4.06 5.72 8.87
N ILE A 52 5.08 4.95 8.47
CA ILE A 52 6.24 4.67 9.33
C ILE A 52 7.02 5.94 9.64
N ALA A 53 7.29 6.77 8.63
CA ALA A 53 7.99 8.04 8.83
C ALA A 53 7.20 8.94 9.80
N ALA A 54 5.88 9.04 9.63
CA ALA A 54 5.01 9.81 10.51
C ALA A 54 5.00 9.27 11.96
N SER A 55 5.00 7.94 12.14
CA SER A 55 5.09 7.32 13.47
C SER A 55 6.41 7.66 14.15
N VAL A 56 7.54 7.44 13.46
CA VAL A 56 8.88 7.73 13.98
C VAL A 56 9.03 9.22 14.32
N LEU A 57 8.61 10.11 13.42
CA LEU A 57 8.66 11.56 13.64
C LEU A 57 7.79 11.98 14.84
N GLY A 58 6.62 11.38 15.01
CA GLY A 58 5.75 11.65 16.15
C GLY A 58 6.42 11.30 17.48
N TRP A 59 7.04 10.11 17.58
CA TRP A 59 7.71 9.68 18.79
C TRP A 59 8.98 10.47 19.12
N ILE A 60 9.68 10.99 18.10
CA ILE A 60 10.89 11.81 18.30
C ILE A 60 10.55 13.27 18.64
N SER A 61 9.48 13.82 18.04
CA SER A 61 9.21 15.26 18.07
C SER A 61 8.18 15.68 19.13
N LEU A 62 7.36 14.76 19.62
CA LEU A 62 6.26 15.07 20.54
C LEU A 62 6.54 14.55 21.96
N PRO A 63 6.04 15.23 23.01
CA PRO A 63 6.00 14.69 24.35
C PRO A 63 5.19 13.38 24.42
N ALA A 64 5.53 12.48 25.34
CA ALA A 64 4.97 11.12 25.39
C ALA A 64 3.42 11.05 25.30
N PRO A 65 2.63 11.86 26.03
CA PRO A 65 1.16 11.81 25.90
C PRO A 65 0.66 12.20 24.50
N ALA A 66 1.31 13.19 23.87
CA ALA A 66 0.96 13.64 22.52
C ALA A 66 1.41 12.62 21.45
N ALA A 67 2.57 12.01 21.62
CA ALA A 67 3.05 10.92 20.76
C ALA A 67 2.10 9.71 20.79
N MET A 68 1.55 9.36 21.96
CA MET A 68 0.55 8.29 22.10
C MET A 68 -0.75 8.62 21.36
N LEU A 69 -1.28 9.85 21.51
CA LEU A 69 -2.48 10.28 20.80
C LEU A 69 -2.25 10.31 19.28
N TRP A 70 -1.09 10.78 18.85
CA TRP A 70 -0.66 10.76 17.45
C TRP A 70 -0.60 9.35 16.89
N GLN A 71 0.00 8.42 17.63
CA GLN A 71 0.09 7.02 17.23
C GLN A 71 -1.29 6.36 17.13
N LEU A 72 -2.21 6.69 18.05
CA LEU A 72 -3.59 6.24 18.01
C LEU A 72 -4.31 6.77 16.75
N ALA A 73 -4.15 8.05 16.44
CA ALA A 73 -4.73 8.64 15.22
C ALA A 73 -4.21 7.93 13.95
N LEU A 74 -2.90 7.66 13.86
CA LEU A 74 -2.31 6.92 12.75
C LEU A 74 -2.87 5.50 12.64
N LEU A 75 -3.08 4.79 13.75
CA LEU A 75 -3.71 3.47 13.73
C LEU A 75 -5.15 3.54 13.20
N VAL A 76 -5.96 4.50 13.67
CA VAL A 76 -7.33 4.71 13.19
C VAL A 76 -7.38 4.88 11.68
N THR A 77 -6.44 5.64 11.08
CA THR A 77 -6.40 5.80 9.61
C THR A 77 -6.12 4.49 8.86
N LEU A 78 -5.35 3.57 9.44
CA LEU A 78 -5.02 2.27 8.84
C LEU A 78 -6.20 1.29 8.93
N PHE A 79 -6.98 1.39 10.01
CA PHE A 79 -8.16 0.56 10.25
C PHE A 79 -9.46 1.13 9.67
N PHE A 80 -9.47 2.35 9.14
CA PHE A 80 -10.68 3.00 8.64
C PHE A 80 -11.46 2.14 7.63
N MET A 81 -10.78 1.57 6.63
CA MET A 81 -11.46 0.76 5.60
C MET A 81 -11.94 -0.62 6.11
N PRO A 82 -11.14 -1.40 6.89
CA PRO A 82 -11.65 -2.58 7.59
C PRO A 82 -12.87 -2.30 8.49
N ILE A 83 -12.86 -1.20 9.23
CA ILE A 83 -13.97 -0.80 10.13
C ILE A 83 -15.26 -0.54 9.34
N MET A 84 -15.15 0.11 8.17
CA MET A 84 -16.31 0.33 7.29
C MET A 84 -16.85 -0.99 6.71
N ASN A 85 -15.97 -1.90 6.31
CA ASN A 85 -16.37 -3.19 5.77
C ASN A 85 -16.95 -4.15 6.82
N PHE A 86 -16.58 -4.00 8.09
CA PHE A 86 -17.10 -4.79 9.20
C PHE A 86 -18.61 -4.57 9.44
N GLN A 87 -19.15 -3.42 9.03
CA GLN A 87 -20.59 -3.11 9.15
C GLN A 87 -21.47 -4.08 8.37
N ALA A 88 -20.99 -4.62 7.25
CA ALA A 88 -21.73 -5.60 6.45
C ALA A 88 -21.89 -6.96 7.16
N GLY A 89 -21.01 -7.27 8.11
CA GLY A 89 -21.08 -8.48 8.93
C GLY A 89 -21.90 -8.32 10.22
N LEU A 90 -22.27 -7.10 10.60
CA LEU A 90 -23.05 -6.82 11.83
C LEU A 90 -24.56 -7.05 11.66
N PHE A 91 -25.05 -7.04 10.43
CA PHE A 91 -26.46 -7.32 10.14
C PHE A 91 -26.61 -8.77 9.68
N PRO A 92 -27.33 -9.63 10.43
CA PRO A 92 -27.58 -11.00 10.01
C PRO A 92 -28.43 -10.98 8.74
N SER A 93 -27.84 -11.45 7.63
CA SER A 93 -28.57 -11.59 6.34
C SER A 93 -29.57 -12.75 6.35
N GLU A 94 -29.55 -13.61 7.38
CA GLU A 94 -30.41 -14.81 7.48
C GLU A 94 -31.24 -14.82 8.77
N LYS A 95 -32.56 -14.98 8.61
CA LYS A 95 -33.51 -15.15 9.74
C LYS A 95 -33.34 -16.55 10.33
N GLY A 96 -32.88 -16.65 11.59
CA GLY A 96 -32.85 -17.92 12.35
C GLY A 96 -31.51 -18.32 12.98
N VAL A 97 -30.45 -17.52 12.83
CA VAL A 97 -29.14 -17.82 13.43
C VAL A 97 -29.12 -17.41 14.91
N SER A 98 -28.76 -18.35 15.79
CA SER A 98 -28.56 -18.09 17.23
C SER A 98 -27.53 -16.97 17.44
N THR A 99 -27.89 -15.97 18.23
CA THR A 99 -27.05 -14.80 18.57
C THR A 99 -25.65 -15.19 19.05
N SER A 100 -25.51 -16.30 19.79
CA SER A 100 -24.21 -16.83 20.24
C SER A 100 -23.29 -17.29 19.09
N ARG A 101 -23.86 -17.96 18.06
CA ARG A 101 -23.11 -18.34 16.85
C ARG A 101 -22.71 -17.12 16.03
N HIS A 102 -23.57 -16.11 15.98
CA HIS A 102 -23.26 -14.85 15.31
C HIS A 102 -22.14 -14.08 16.02
N LEU A 103 -22.17 -13.97 17.35
CA LEU A 103 -21.08 -13.37 18.12
C LEU A 103 -19.77 -14.16 18.00
N GLY A 104 -19.84 -15.51 17.99
CA GLY A 104 -18.66 -16.35 17.79
C GLY A 104 -18.02 -16.15 16.41
N ARG A 105 -18.84 -15.96 15.36
CA ARG A 105 -18.35 -15.62 14.01
C ARG A 105 -17.70 -14.23 13.99
N ILE A 106 -18.36 -13.22 14.56
CA ILE A 106 -17.81 -11.86 14.69
C ILE A 106 -16.47 -11.88 15.44
N ALA A 107 -16.39 -12.60 16.57
CA ALA A 107 -15.18 -12.67 17.37
C ALA A 107 -14.01 -13.33 16.62
N ASN A 108 -14.28 -14.39 15.86
CA ASN A 108 -13.28 -15.04 15.01
C ASN A 108 -12.83 -14.12 13.86
N ASP A 109 -13.76 -13.38 13.24
CA ASP A 109 -13.43 -12.43 12.18
C ASP A 109 -12.56 -11.28 12.73
N VAL A 110 -12.90 -10.74 13.90
CA VAL A 110 -12.09 -9.72 14.58
C VAL A 110 -10.70 -10.26 14.94
N ALA A 111 -10.61 -11.46 15.49
CA ALA A 111 -9.33 -12.09 15.83
C ALA A 111 -8.47 -12.33 14.58
N GLY A 112 -9.07 -12.79 13.49
CA GLY A 112 -8.41 -12.96 12.20
C GLY A 112 -7.88 -11.63 11.64
N HIS A 113 -8.68 -10.57 11.68
CA HIS A 113 -8.24 -9.23 11.25
C HIS A 113 -7.13 -8.65 12.14
N LEU A 114 -7.15 -8.93 13.44
CA LEU A 114 -6.11 -8.49 14.36
C LEU A 114 -4.79 -9.23 14.10
N GLN A 115 -4.84 -10.54 13.85
CA GLN A 115 -3.69 -11.35 13.44
C GLN A 115 -3.11 -10.88 12.11
N GLU A 116 -3.96 -10.66 11.11
CA GLU A 116 -3.54 -10.14 9.80
C GLU A 116 -2.89 -8.76 9.96
N THR A 117 -3.46 -7.89 10.78
CA THR A 117 -2.91 -6.55 10.97
C THR A 117 -1.61 -6.56 11.76
N GLY A 118 -1.49 -7.40 12.80
CA GLY A 118 -0.25 -7.60 13.53
C GLY A 118 0.88 -8.09 12.62
N LEU A 119 0.60 -9.09 11.77
CA LEU A 119 1.54 -9.56 10.76
C LEU A 119 1.88 -8.46 9.76
N ARG A 120 0.89 -7.71 9.26
CA ARG A 120 1.12 -6.58 8.35
C ARG A 120 2.04 -5.54 9.00
N LEU A 121 1.82 -5.16 10.26
CA LEU A 121 2.67 -4.21 10.99
C LEU A 121 4.10 -4.72 11.14
N CYS A 122 4.29 -5.99 11.51
CA CYS A 122 5.61 -6.62 11.58
C CYS A 122 6.33 -6.59 10.23
N PHE A 123 5.63 -6.90 9.14
CA PHE A 123 6.20 -6.87 7.79
C PHE A 123 6.25 -5.46 7.19
N MET A 124 5.56 -4.47 7.76
CA MET A 124 5.46 -3.11 7.23
C MET A 124 6.82 -2.41 7.23
N ALA A 125 7.63 -2.64 8.27
CA ALA A 125 8.99 -2.11 8.34
C ALA A 125 9.87 -2.66 7.20
N HIS A 126 9.80 -3.97 6.95
CA HIS A 126 10.50 -4.61 5.83
C HIS A 126 9.98 -4.13 4.47
N GLN A 127 8.66 -3.99 4.34
CA GLN A 127 8.02 -3.46 3.14
C GLN A 127 8.44 -2.02 2.88
N ALA A 128 8.43 -1.14 3.88
CA ALA A 128 8.86 0.25 3.72
C ALA A 128 10.33 0.34 3.33
N ALA A 129 11.23 -0.41 3.97
CA ALA A 129 12.64 -0.43 3.60
C ALA A 129 12.84 -0.85 2.13
N THR A 130 12.15 -1.90 1.69
CA THR A 130 12.24 -2.39 0.30
C THR A 130 11.61 -1.43 -0.71
N MET A 131 10.54 -0.71 -0.34
CA MET A 131 9.90 0.31 -1.18
C MET A 131 10.76 1.55 -1.31
N VAL A 132 11.33 2.06 -0.20
CA VAL A 132 12.24 3.22 -0.20
C VAL A 132 13.45 2.94 -1.10
N ASP A 133 14.09 1.79 -0.93
CA ASP A 133 15.23 1.36 -1.74
C ASP A 133 14.87 1.21 -3.24
N ALA A 134 13.64 0.79 -3.56
CA ALA A 134 13.14 0.74 -4.94
C ALA A 134 12.86 2.14 -5.53
N ILE A 135 12.27 3.05 -4.74
CA ILE A 135 11.97 4.43 -5.14
C ILE A 135 13.28 5.18 -5.41
N ILE A 136 14.23 5.16 -4.47
CA ILE A 136 15.51 5.85 -4.61
C ILE A 136 16.25 5.40 -5.86
N ARG A 137 16.33 4.08 -6.11
CA ARG A 137 16.99 3.55 -7.31
C ARG A 137 16.28 3.92 -8.61
N THR A 138 14.95 3.97 -8.61
CA THR A 138 14.18 4.38 -9.80
C THR A 138 14.35 5.86 -10.07
N LEU A 139 14.25 6.72 -9.05
CA LEU A 139 14.48 8.16 -9.16
C LEU A 139 15.91 8.47 -9.63
N TRP A 140 16.91 7.80 -9.05
CA TRP A 140 18.30 7.91 -9.51
C TRP A 140 18.45 7.50 -10.97
N ARG A 141 17.84 6.39 -11.39
CA ARG A 141 17.91 5.93 -12.78
C ARG A 141 17.21 6.87 -13.76
N LEU A 142 16.07 7.44 -13.38
CA LEU A 142 15.33 8.41 -14.20
C LEU A 142 16.06 9.75 -14.30
N ALA A 143 16.60 10.25 -13.18
CA ALA A 143 17.27 11.54 -13.13
C ALA A 143 18.67 11.51 -13.74
N VAL A 144 19.45 10.44 -13.47
CA VAL A 144 20.87 10.35 -13.84
C VAL A 144 21.06 9.53 -15.12
N THR A 145 20.46 8.34 -15.21
CA THR A 145 20.81 7.39 -16.29
C THR A 145 19.93 7.51 -17.54
N ARG A 146 18.68 8.00 -17.43
CA ARG A 146 17.66 8.09 -18.49
C ARG A 146 17.52 6.85 -19.39
N ARG A 147 17.92 5.66 -18.90
CA ARG A 147 17.93 4.41 -19.69
C ARG A 147 16.94 3.39 -19.13
N SER A 148 16.11 2.87 -20.04
CA SER A 148 15.04 1.87 -19.83
C SER A 148 13.71 2.44 -19.34
N LEU A 149 13.03 3.18 -20.21
CA LEU A 149 11.56 3.21 -20.21
C LEU A 149 11.06 1.79 -20.52
N LEU A 150 9.99 1.36 -19.85
CA LEU A 150 9.29 0.10 -20.13
C LEU A 150 8.98 0.02 -21.63
N GLU A 151 9.65 -0.89 -22.34
CA GLU A 151 9.18 -1.37 -23.63
C GLU A 151 7.88 -2.13 -23.37
N TRP A 152 6.76 -1.42 -23.43
CA TRP A 152 5.44 -2.04 -23.47
C TRP A 152 5.30 -2.79 -24.78
N ARG A 153 5.76 -4.04 -24.84
CA ARG A 153 5.20 -5.01 -25.76
C ARG A 153 3.78 -5.28 -25.29
N THR A 154 2.81 -4.65 -25.93
CA THR A 154 1.39 -4.98 -25.76
C THR A 154 1.22 -6.49 -25.97
N ALA A 155 0.60 -7.17 -24.99
CA ALA A 155 0.33 -8.61 -25.04
C ALA A 155 -0.48 -9.05 -26.29
N GLY A 156 -1.06 -8.10 -27.04
CA GLY A 156 -1.76 -8.34 -28.31
C GLY A 156 -0.86 -8.57 -29.54
N GLN A 157 0.47 -8.47 -29.46
CA GLN A 157 1.38 -8.74 -30.59
C GLN A 157 2.09 -10.11 -30.53
N VAL A 158 1.70 -10.99 -29.62
CA VAL A 158 2.23 -12.37 -29.55
C VAL A 158 1.40 -13.34 -30.41
N GLN A 159 0.33 -12.86 -31.05
CA GLN A 159 -0.51 -13.63 -31.98
C GLN A 159 -0.67 -12.84 -33.28
N ALA A 160 0.38 -12.83 -34.10
CA ALA A 160 0.31 -12.61 -35.54
C ALA A 160 1.45 -13.39 -36.21
#